data_AF-A0A965IH48-F1
#
_entry.id   AF-A0A965IH48-F1
#
_cell.length_a   1.000
_cell.length_b   1.000
_cell.length_c   1.000
_cell.angle_alpha   90.00
_cell.angle_beta   90.00
_cell.angle_gamma   90.00
#
_symmetry.space_group_name_H-M   'P 1'
#
loop_
_entity.id
_entity.type
_entity.pdbx_description
1 polymer ?
#
loop_
_entity_poly.entity_id
_entity_poly.type
_entity_poly.pdbx_seq_one_letter_code
_entity_poly.pdbx_strand_id
1 'polypeptide(L)'
;MVGTEAIVVRVTRPDTLMIRSVVPQVQSMLTQYMVLEGVECKPETKQAIVDWCEVHQEGGRFRLLTTDWFRDSYGRLLGDLQDISSGETLTGYLLENHLADERPYHYADLLEDMLRSVEPE
;
A
#
# COMPACT_ATOMS: atom_id res chain seq x y z
N MET A 1 19.23 4.06 -2.09
CA MET A 1 18.50 3.45 -0.96
C MET A 1 18.02 2.08 -1.45
N VAL A 2 18.36 0.98 -0.77
CA VAL A 2 17.81 -0.34 -1.13
C VAL A 2 16.37 -0.35 -0.61
N GLY A 3 15.39 -0.19 -1.50
CA GLY A 3 13.98 -0.25 -1.13
C GLY A 3 13.59 -1.66 -0.70
N THR A 4 12.67 -1.78 0.25
CA THR A 4 12.10 -3.07 0.64
C THR A 4 11.31 -3.65 -0.52
N GLU A 5 11.56 -4.91 -0.88
CA GLU A 5 10.76 -5.62 -1.88
C GLU A 5 9.50 -6.19 -1.25
N ALA A 6 8.38 -6.14 -1.99
CA ALA A 6 7.11 -6.71 -1.58
C ALA A 6 6.46 -7.52 -2.72
N ILE A 7 5.68 -8.52 -2.32
CA ILE A 7 4.83 -9.33 -3.19
C ILE A 7 3.38 -9.05 -2.79
N VAL A 8 2.51 -8.76 -3.75
CA VAL A 8 1.07 -8.68 -3.49
C VAL A 8 0.51 -10.09 -3.38
N VAL A 9 -0.08 -10.42 -2.24
CA VAL A 9 -0.70 -11.73 -2.00
C VAL A 9 -2.18 -11.72 -2.38
N ARG A 10 -2.89 -10.62 -2.08
CA ARG A 10 -4.29 -10.41 -2.49
C ARG A 10 -4.70 -8.94 -2.33
N VAL A 11 -5.67 -8.51 -3.14
CA VAL A 11 -6.40 -7.25 -2.96
C VAL A 11 -7.65 -7.51 -2.11
N THR A 12 -7.72 -6.95 -0.90
CA THR A 12 -8.84 -7.23 0.01
C THR A 12 -9.98 -6.22 -0.16
N ARG A 13 -9.64 -4.93 -0.27
CA ARG A 13 -10.56 -3.80 -0.45
C ARG A 13 -10.04 -2.87 -1.55
N PRO A 14 -10.84 -1.90 -2.04
CA PRO A 14 -10.40 -0.99 -3.08
C PRO A 14 -9.16 -0.16 -2.74
N ASP A 15 -8.84 0.00 -1.45
CA ASP A 15 -7.69 0.73 -0.91
C ASP A 15 -6.70 -0.15 -0.13
N THR A 16 -7.03 -1.44 0.07
CA THR A 16 -6.31 -2.31 1.02
C THR A 16 -5.81 -3.57 0.34
N LEU A 17 -4.52 -3.83 0.53
CA LEU A 17 -3.76 -4.94 -0.03
C LEU A 17 -3.20 -5.80 1.09
N MET A 18 -3.07 -7.10 0.86
CA MET A 18 -2.23 -7.96 1.69
C MET A 18 -0.91 -8.16 0.96
N ILE A 19 0.18 -7.69 1.55
CA ILE A 19 1.52 -7.78 0.99
C ILE A 19 2.38 -8.72 1.81
N ARG A 20 3.40 -9.28 1.17
CA ARG A 20 4.49 -9.99 1.81
C ARG A 20 5.80 -9.28 1.48
N SER A 21 6.39 -8.62 2.48
CA SER A 21 7.62 -7.86 2.35
C SER A 21 8.81 -8.59 2.96
N VAL A 22 9.98 -8.44 2.35
CA VAL A 22 11.25 -8.92 2.91
C VAL A 22 11.62 -8.03 4.10
N VAL A 23 12.03 -8.62 5.22
CA VAL A 23 12.60 -7.90 6.37
C VAL A 23 14.06 -8.32 6.49
N PRO A 24 15.00 -7.58 5.86
CA PRO A 24 16.40 -7.98 5.74
C PRO A 24 17.07 -8.23 7.10
N GLN A 25 16.72 -7.44 8.11
CA GLN A 25 17.32 -7.46 9.45
C GLN A 25 17.15 -8.82 10.15
N VAL A 26 16.04 -9.51 9.87
CA VAL A 26 15.72 -10.82 10.47
C VAL A 26 15.71 -11.94 9.44
N GLN A 27 16.16 -11.66 8.21
CA GLN A 27 16.18 -12.61 7.08
C GLN A 27 14.84 -13.34 6.89
N SER A 28 13.73 -12.63 7.10
CA SER A 28 12.39 -13.22 7.12
C SER A 28 11.43 -12.46 6.21
N MET A 29 10.25 -13.03 6.01
CA MET A 29 9.15 -12.44 5.26
C MET A 29 8.04 -12.05 6.23
N LEU A 30 7.61 -10.79 6.19
CA LEU A 30 6.46 -10.29 6.95
C LEU A 30 5.24 -10.24 6.02
N THR A 31 4.15 -10.90 6.40
CA THR A 31 2.86 -10.73 5.74
C THR A 31 2.02 -9.75 6.54
N GLN A 32 1.56 -8.68 5.91
CA GLN A 32 0.76 -7.65 6.57
C GLN A 32 -0.23 -7.00 5.59
N TYR A 33 -1.24 -6.34 6.15
CA TYR A 33 -2.12 -5.48 5.36
C TYR A 33 -1.49 -4.12 5.16
N MET A 34 -1.69 -3.55 3.98
CA MET A 34 -1.27 -2.22 3.60
C MET A 34 -2.49 -1.45 3.08
N VAL A 35 -2.61 -0.18 3.45
CA VAL A 35 -3.57 0.78 2.91
C VAL A 35 -2.82 1.76 2.01
N LEU A 36 -3.41 2.09 0.85
CA LEU A 36 -2.78 2.99 -0.13
C LEU A 36 -2.67 4.40 0.41
N GLU A 37 -1.45 4.94 0.40
CA GLU A 37 -1.14 6.28 0.91
C GLU A 37 -1.65 7.37 -0.03
N GLY A 38 -2.14 8.48 0.55
CA GLY A 38 -2.44 9.71 -0.20
C GLY A 38 -3.63 9.66 -1.16
N VAL A 39 -4.42 8.57 -1.19
CA VAL A 39 -5.55 8.44 -2.11
C VAL A 39 -6.84 7.97 -1.41
N GLU A 40 -7.98 8.35 -1.96
CA GLU A 40 -9.29 7.77 -1.67
C GLU A 40 -9.76 6.96 -2.89
N CYS A 41 -9.86 5.63 -2.72
CA CYS A 41 -10.17 4.72 -3.83
C CYS A 41 -11.67 4.56 -4.04
N LYS A 42 -12.11 4.55 -5.30
CA LYS A 42 -13.49 4.25 -5.69
C LYS A 42 -13.80 2.76 -5.53
N PRO A 43 -15.08 2.34 -5.43
CA PRO A 43 -15.43 0.93 -5.25
C PRO A 43 -14.92 -0.01 -6.36
N GLU A 44 -14.89 0.46 -7.60
CA GLU A 44 -14.46 -0.26 -8.79
C GLU A 44 -12.93 -0.49 -8.87
N THR A 45 -12.16 0.24 -8.07
CA THR A 45 -10.68 0.26 -8.09
C THR A 45 -10.08 -1.10 -7.77
N LYS A 46 -10.79 -1.94 -7.02
CA LYS A 46 -10.32 -3.26 -6.61
C LYS A 46 -9.87 -4.12 -7.79
N GLN A 47 -10.66 -4.16 -8.88
CA GLN A 47 -10.30 -4.99 -10.03
C GLN A 47 -9.12 -4.39 -10.79
N ALA A 48 -9.08 -3.06 -10.95
CA ALA A 48 -7.97 -2.39 -11.61
C ALA A 48 -6.64 -2.58 -10.89
N ILE A 49 -6.63 -2.65 -9.55
CA ILE A 49 -5.41 -2.99 -8.81
C ILE A 49 -4.94 -4.41 -9.12
N VAL A 50 -5.87 -5.38 -9.21
CA VAL A 50 -5.52 -6.76 -9.59
C VAL A 50 -4.89 -6.77 -10.98
N ASP A 51 -5.55 -6.13 -11.95
CA ASP A 51 -5.10 -6.07 -13.34
C ASP A 51 -3.72 -5.38 -13.43
N TRP A 52 -3.53 -4.27 -12.71
CA TRP A 52 -2.24 -3.58 -12.63
C TRP A 52 -1.15 -4.48 -12.05
N CYS A 53 -1.43 -5.21 -10.97
CA CYS A 53 -0.48 -6.12 -10.36
C CYS A 53 -0.09 -7.28 -11.29
N GLU A 54 -1.02 -7.79 -12.10
CA GLU A 54 -0.74 -8.87 -13.07
C GLU A 54 0.19 -8.41 -14.20
N VAL A 55 0.08 -7.15 -14.62
CA VAL A 55 0.92 -6.57 -15.68
C VAL A 55 2.32 -6.18 -15.17
N HIS A 56 2.40 -5.63 -13.96
CA HIS A 56 3.64 -5.02 -13.43
C HIS A 56 4.46 -5.95 -12.52
N GLN A 57 4.11 -7.23 -12.39
CA GLN A 57 4.86 -8.22 -11.61
C GLN A 57 6.14 -8.70 -12.34
N GLU A 58 7.16 -7.86 -12.52
CA GLU A 58 8.47 -8.37 -12.97
C GLU A 58 9.07 -9.29 -11.90
N GLY A 59 9.15 -10.60 -12.19
CA GLY A 59 9.59 -11.60 -11.20
C GLY A 59 8.69 -11.71 -9.96
N GLY A 60 7.50 -11.13 -10.03
CA GLY A 60 6.52 -11.13 -8.95
C GLY A 60 6.72 -10.08 -7.86
N ARG A 61 7.62 -9.11 -8.04
CA ARG A 61 8.07 -8.20 -6.97
C ARG A 61 7.83 -6.74 -7.30
N PHE A 62 7.45 -5.99 -6.28
CA PHE A 62 7.30 -4.54 -6.29
C PHE A 62 8.30 -3.93 -5.30
N ARG A 63 8.64 -2.66 -5.51
CA ARG A 63 9.27 -1.86 -4.46
C ARG A 63 8.18 -1.31 -3.54
N LEU A 64 8.28 -1.63 -2.26
CA LEU A 64 7.42 -1.05 -1.22
C LEU A 64 7.90 0.37 -0.90
N LEU A 65 7.01 1.32 -1.11
CA LEU A 65 7.18 2.70 -0.67
C LEU A 65 6.40 2.87 0.63
N THR A 66 7.05 3.36 1.68
CA THR A 66 6.39 3.61 2.96
C THR A 66 7.11 4.75 3.68
N THR A 67 6.32 5.56 4.38
CA THR A 67 6.82 6.58 5.29
C THR A 67 6.92 5.98 6.70
N ASP A 68 8.13 5.76 7.19
CA ASP A 68 8.45 5.34 8.57
C ASP A 68 7.68 4.12 9.12
N TRP A 69 7.23 3.21 8.25
CA TRP A 69 6.40 2.06 8.66
C TRP A 69 5.15 2.46 9.44
N PHE A 70 4.60 3.64 9.13
CA PHE A 70 3.42 4.19 9.77
C PHE A 70 2.22 3.26 9.56
N ARG A 71 1.35 3.16 10.57
CA ARG A 71 0.18 2.27 10.54
C ARG A 71 -1.06 3.03 10.92
N ASP A 72 -2.21 2.59 10.44
CA ASP A 72 -3.49 3.10 10.93
C ASP A 72 -3.90 2.47 12.27
N SER A 73 -5.05 2.90 12.79
CA SER A 73 -5.68 2.37 14.01
C SER A 73 -5.98 0.87 13.97
N TYR A 74 -6.07 0.27 12.79
CA TYR A 74 -6.25 -1.17 12.59
C TYR A 74 -4.94 -1.92 12.39
N GLY A 75 -3.80 -1.25 12.52
CA GLY A 75 -2.46 -1.83 12.35
C GLY A 75 -2.06 -2.10 10.90
N ARG A 76 -2.81 -1.58 9.91
CA ARG A 76 -2.49 -1.68 8.48
C ARG A 76 -1.38 -0.69 8.14
N LEU A 77 -0.37 -1.13 7.41
CA LEU A 77 0.74 -0.30 6.96
C LEU A 77 0.24 0.78 5.99
N LEU A 78 0.62 2.03 6.19
CA LEU A 78 0.45 3.08 5.18
C LEU A 78 1.60 3.01 4.17
N GLY A 79 1.27 2.94 2.89
CA GLY A 79 2.29 2.95 1.85
C GLY A 79 1.75 2.80 0.43
N ASP A 80 2.66 2.57 -0.50
CA ASP A 80 2.39 2.41 -1.93
C ASP A 80 3.32 1.35 -2.54
N LEU A 81 3.00 0.90 -3.75
CA LEU A 81 3.81 -0.01 -4.54
C LEU A 81 4.35 0.71 -5.77
N GLN A 82 5.61 0.46 -6.08
CA GLN A 82 6.25 0.91 -7.30
C GLN A 82 6.67 -0.30 -8.13
N ASP A 83 6.31 -0.28 -9.42
CA ASP A 83 6.90 -1.18 -10.40
C ASP A 83 8.40 -0.90 -10.51
N ILE A 84 9.21 -1.94 -10.34
CA ILE A 84 10.67 -1.83 -10.34
C ILE A 84 11.16 -1.45 -11.75
N SER A 85 10.47 -1.89 -12.79
CA SER A 85 10.89 -1.76 -14.18
C SER A 85 10.62 -0.36 -14.75
N SER A 86 9.38 0.12 -14.60
CA SER A 86 8.93 1.41 -15.13
C SER A 86 9.11 2.57 -14.14
N GLY A 87 9.15 2.28 -12.84
CA GLY A 87 9.09 3.28 -11.78
C GLY A 87 7.69 3.85 -11.52
N GLU A 88 6.67 3.42 -12.26
CA GLU A 88 5.28 3.80 -12.03
C GLU A 88 4.82 3.33 -10.65
N THR A 89 4.05 4.17 -9.95
CA THR A 89 3.45 3.80 -8.67
C THR A 89 1.99 3.43 -8.83
N LEU A 90 1.51 2.52 -7.98
CA LEU A 90 0.12 2.09 -8.02
C LEU A 90 -0.83 3.27 -7.76
N THR A 91 -0.56 4.11 -6.75
CA THR A 91 -1.38 5.31 -6.51
C THR A 91 -1.37 6.27 -7.70
N GLY A 92 -0.22 6.45 -8.37
CA GLY A 92 -0.10 7.27 -9.58
C GLY A 92 -0.98 6.74 -10.71
N TYR A 93 -0.88 5.45 -11.01
CA TYR A 93 -1.73 4.77 -11.99
C TYR A 93 -3.23 4.96 -11.68
N LEU A 94 -3.63 4.80 -10.42
CA LEU A 94 -5.03 4.94 -10.01
C LEU A 94 -5.57 6.38 -10.19
N LEU A 95 -4.75 7.39 -9.88
CA LEU A 95 -5.10 8.80 -10.06
C LEU A 95 -5.22 9.15 -11.54
N GLU A 96 -4.25 8.73 -12.36
CA GLU A 96 -4.24 8.99 -13.81
C GLU A 96 -5.44 8.37 -14.54
N ASN A 97 -5.91 7.21 -14.07
CA ASN A 97 -7.07 6.52 -14.63
C ASN A 97 -8.40 6.91 -13.97
N HIS A 98 -8.40 7.93 -13.11
CA HIS A 98 -9.59 8.40 -12.38
C HIS A 98 -10.28 7.32 -11.53
N LEU A 99 -9.52 6.35 -11.04
CA LEU A 99 -9.97 5.28 -10.14
C LEU A 99 -9.78 5.65 -8.66
N ALA A 100 -9.06 6.73 -8.39
CA ALA A 100 -8.95 7.29 -7.06
C ALA A 100 -8.93 8.81 -7.13
N ASP A 101 -9.23 9.45 -6.01
CA ASP A 101 -9.11 10.89 -5.81
C ASP A 101 -7.96 11.18 -4.83
N GLU A 102 -7.29 12.32 -4.99
CA GLU A 102 -6.19 12.72 -4.10
C GLU A 102 -6.71 12.96 -2.67
N ARG A 103 -5.95 12.46 -1.69
CA ARG A 103 -6.20 12.68 -0.26
C ARG A 103 -4.96 13.32 0.40
N PRO A 104 -4.77 14.65 0.25
CA PRO A 104 -3.53 15.33 0.65
C PRO A 104 -3.28 15.34 2.16
N TYR A 105 -4.32 15.14 2.98
CA TYR A 105 -4.22 15.13 4.45
C TYR A 105 -4.27 13.72 5.05
N HIS A 106 -4.11 12.66 4.22
CA HIS A 106 -4.29 11.27 4.66
C HIS A 106 -3.44 10.92 5.89
N TYR A 107 -2.17 11.31 5.92
CA TYR A 107 -1.30 11.06 7.07
C TYR A 107 -1.81 11.74 8.36
N ALA A 108 -2.23 13.00 8.28
CA ALA A 108 -2.74 13.75 9.42
C ALA A 108 -4.04 13.14 9.96
N ASP A 109 -4.95 12.76 9.05
CA ASP A 109 -6.21 12.10 9.40
C ASP A 109 -5.95 10.77 10.14
N LEU A 110 -4.98 9.98 9.67
CA LEU A 110 -4.63 8.71 10.31
C LEU A 110 -3.99 8.92 11.68
N LEU A 111 -3.14 9.93 11.83
CA LEU A 111 -2.56 10.29 13.13
C LEU A 111 -3.65 10.71 14.13
N GLU A 112 -4.61 11.51 13.69
CA GLU A 112 -5.75 11.92 14.51
C GLU A 112 -6.62 10.71 14.92
N ASP A 113 -6.87 9.79 13.99
CA ASP A 113 -7.62 8.56 14.24
C ASP A 113 -6.90 7.65 15.25
N MET A 114 -5.59 7.47 15.12
CA MET A 114 -4.77 6.73 16.07
C MET A 114 -4.83 7.34 17.48
N LEU A 115 -4.69 8.66 17.61
CA LEU A 115 -4.74 9.35 18.90
C LEU A 115 -6.11 9.25 19.58
N ARG A 116 -7.17 9.06 18.81
CA ARG A 116 -8.55 8.90 19.30
C ARG A 116 -8.96 7.46 19.51
N SER A 117 -8.16 6.50 19.02
CA SER A 117 -8.47 5.09 19.11
C SER A 117 -8.39 4.61 20.55
N VAL A 118 -9.35 3.78 20.95
CA VAL A 118 -9.37 3.18 22.28
C VAL A 118 -8.36 2.04 22.32
N GLU A 119 -7.43 2.05 23.28
CA GLU A 119 -6.52 0.94 23.47
C GLU A 119 -7.30 -0.33 23.87
N PRO A 120 -6.99 -1.50 23.29
CA PRO A 120 -7.54 -2.76 23.77
C PRO A 120 -7.02 -3.09 25.17
N GLU A 121 -7.89 -3.60 26.04
CA GLU A 121 -7.54 -4.10 27.39
C GLU A 121 -6.59 -5.32 27.37
#